data_AF-A0A6C1QFB2-F1
#
_entry.id   AF-A0A6C1QFB2-F1
#
_cell.length_a   1.000
_cell.length_b   1.000
_cell.length_c   1.000
_cell.angle_alpha   90.00
_cell.angle_beta   90.00
_cell.angle_gamma   90.00
#
_symmetry.space_group_name_H-M   'P 1'
#
loop_
_entity.id
_entity.type
_entity.pdbx_description
1 polymer ?
#
loop_
_entity_poly.entity_id
_entity_poly.type
_entity_poly.pdbx_seq_one_letter_code
_entity_poly.pdbx_strand_id
1 'polypeptide(L)'
;MQGICPTGWHVPSDAEWTELLDYVVAKGYPNYNVLNGAGNALKSCRQVSSPLVGDCATSEHPRWNSNSTRYGTDEFGFSALPGGRRGTDGNYANLGVYGHWWSSTQFSTSIAWFRFLRNDNGHMYYNYLSKDLGFSVRCVKDN
;
A
#
# COMPACT_ATOMS: atom_id res chain seq x y z
N MET A 1 -13.62 -12.05 2.73
CA MET A 1 -13.19 -11.75 4.12
C MET A 1 -14.21 -10.78 4.69
N GLN A 2 -14.91 -11.15 5.77
CA GLN A 2 -15.80 -10.27 6.53
C GLN A 2 -15.45 -10.43 8.02
N GLY A 3 -15.63 -9.37 8.81
CA GLY A 3 -15.43 -9.39 10.27
C GLY A 3 -14.04 -9.00 10.78
N ILE A 4 -13.12 -8.53 9.93
CA ILE A 4 -11.83 -7.95 10.38
C ILE A 4 -11.96 -6.47 10.75
N CYS A 5 -12.88 -5.77 10.10
CA CYS A 5 -13.14 -4.36 10.35
C CYS A 5 -14.21 -4.17 11.43
N PRO A 6 -14.15 -3.07 12.21
CA PRO A 6 -15.21 -2.72 13.16
C PRO A 6 -16.58 -2.58 12.50
N THR A 7 -17.66 -2.64 13.29
CA THR A 7 -19.01 -2.37 12.79
C THR A 7 -19.10 -0.97 12.15
N GLY A 8 -19.76 -0.89 10.98
CA GLY A 8 -19.82 0.34 10.17
C GLY A 8 -18.56 0.57 9.32
N TRP A 9 -17.71 -0.45 9.18
CA TRP A 9 -16.53 -0.45 8.33
C TRP A 9 -16.39 -1.79 7.60
N HIS A 10 -15.80 -1.75 6.40
CA HIS A 10 -15.53 -2.93 5.60
C HIS A 10 -14.09 -2.94 5.08
N VAL A 11 -13.63 -4.10 4.61
CA VAL A 11 -12.34 -4.22 3.90
C VAL A 11 -12.56 -3.72 2.46
N PRO A 12 -11.76 -2.77 1.95
CA PRO A 12 -11.97 -2.17 0.64
C PRO A 12 -12.00 -3.23 -0.45
N SER A 13 -12.97 -3.12 -1.34
CA SER A 13 -13.08 -3.86 -2.57
C SER A 13 -12.06 -3.36 -3.61
N ASP A 14 -11.88 -4.12 -4.68
CA ASP A 14 -11.09 -3.72 -5.84
C ASP A 14 -11.63 -2.43 -6.48
N ALA A 15 -12.96 -2.25 -6.47
CA ALA A 15 -13.61 -1.05 -6.96
C ALA A 15 -13.24 0.17 -6.11
N GLU A 16 -13.32 0.09 -4.79
CA GLU A 16 -12.97 1.21 -3.89
C GLU A 16 -11.48 1.54 -3.92
N TRP A 17 -10.62 0.54 -4.10
CA TRP A 17 -9.20 0.79 -4.37
C TRP A 17 -8.98 1.52 -5.70
N THR A 18 -9.78 1.21 -6.71
CA THR A 18 -9.73 1.88 -8.01
C THR A 18 -10.24 3.32 -7.89
N GLU A 19 -11.31 3.56 -7.12
CA GLU A 19 -11.80 4.91 -6.82
C GLU A 19 -10.74 5.76 -6.12
N LEU A 20 -10.02 5.21 -5.13
CA LEU A 20 -8.89 5.90 -4.51
C LEU A 20 -7.83 6.28 -5.55
N LEU A 21 -7.46 5.33 -6.42
CA LEU A 21 -6.44 5.58 -7.43
C LEU A 21 -6.89 6.64 -8.44
N ASP A 22 -8.12 6.57 -8.92
CA ASP A 22 -8.70 7.53 -9.85
C ASP A 22 -8.76 8.94 -9.23
N TYR A 23 -9.13 9.04 -7.96
CA TYR A 23 -9.07 10.30 -7.21
C TYR A 23 -7.66 10.88 -7.18
N VAL A 24 -6.66 10.06 -6.82
CA VAL A 24 -5.24 10.49 -6.76
C VAL A 24 -4.74 10.94 -8.13
N VAL A 25 -5.08 10.21 -9.19
CA VAL A 25 -4.73 10.56 -10.57
C VAL A 25 -5.37 11.88 -10.99
N ALA A 26 -6.65 12.08 -10.69
CA ALA A 26 -7.35 13.32 -10.98
C ALA A 26 -6.77 14.55 -10.24
N LYS A 27 -6.05 14.33 -9.13
CA LYS A 27 -5.33 15.37 -8.37
C LYS A 27 -3.93 15.68 -8.91
N GLY A 28 -3.53 15.10 -10.04
CA GLY A 28 -2.26 15.39 -10.70
C GLY A 28 -1.12 14.43 -10.36
N TYR A 29 -1.43 13.30 -9.71
CA TYR A 29 -0.46 12.25 -9.42
C TYR A 29 -0.71 11.04 -10.31
N PRO A 30 -0.15 10.99 -11.54
CA PRO A 30 -0.47 9.94 -12.49
C PRO A 30 0.00 8.57 -11.98
N ASN A 31 -0.69 7.50 -12.37
CA ASN A 31 -0.24 6.15 -12.07
C ASN A 31 0.84 5.70 -13.07
N TYR A 32 1.98 6.40 -13.05
CA TYR A 32 3.19 6.08 -13.82
C TYR A 32 4.42 6.03 -12.88
N ASN A 33 5.52 5.43 -13.33
CA ASN A 33 6.76 5.39 -12.56
C ASN A 33 7.51 6.73 -12.69
N VAL A 34 6.94 7.79 -12.14
CA VAL A 34 7.48 9.15 -12.13
C VAL A 34 7.61 9.66 -10.68
N LEU A 35 8.25 10.82 -10.48
CA LEU A 35 8.48 11.37 -9.15
C LEU A 35 7.16 11.67 -8.43
N ASN A 36 6.21 12.31 -9.12
CA ASN A 36 4.85 12.58 -8.65
C ASN A 36 3.88 11.42 -8.93
N GLY A 37 4.36 10.17 -8.98
CA GLY A 37 3.47 9.03 -9.24
C GLY A 37 2.47 8.81 -8.10
N ALA A 38 1.26 8.32 -8.42
CA ALA A 38 0.21 8.02 -7.45
C ALA A 38 0.70 7.19 -6.25
N GLY A 39 1.56 6.21 -6.52
CA GLY A 39 2.17 5.37 -5.49
C GLY A 39 3.07 6.16 -4.55
N ASN A 40 3.88 7.09 -5.05
CA ASN A 40 4.71 7.95 -4.18
C ASN A 40 3.84 8.88 -3.32
N ALA A 41 2.77 9.42 -3.89
CA ALA A 41 1.85 10.30 -3.18
C ALA A 41 1.09 9.60 -2.04
N LEU A 42 0.86 8.29 -2.16
CA LEU A 42 0.17 7.49 -1.14
C LEU A 42 1.11 6.90 -0.08
N LYS A 43 2.38 6.64 -0.41
CA LYS A 43 3.37 6.11 0.54
C LYS A 43 3.54 7.07 1.70
N SER A 44 3.63 6.51 2.91
CA SER A 44 4.17 7.23 4.06
C SER A 44 5.56 7.78 3.72
N CYS A 45 5.87 8.99 4.19
CA CYS A 45 7.16 9.60 3.95
C CYS A 45 8.34 8.94 4.69
N ARG A 46 8.04 8.05 5.66
CA ARG A 46 9.04 7.32 6.46
C ARG A 46 9.92 6.46 5.56
N GLN A 47 11.18 6.85 5.41
CA GLN A 47 12.17 6.17 4.57
C GLN A 47 13.58 6.33 5.14
N VAL A 48 14.42 5.31 4.97
CA VAL A 48 15.87 5.46 5.17
C VAL A 48 16.40 6.55 4.24
N SER A 49 17.08 7.55 4.82
CA SER A 49 17.63 8.68 4.08
C SER A 49 16.59 9.41 3.21
N SER A 50 15.39 9.63 3.74
CA SER A 50 14.35 10.39 3.05
C SER A 50 14.82 11.81 2.70
N PRO A 51 14.63 12.29 1.46
CA PRO A 51 14.99 13.66 1.08
C PRO A 51 14.06 14.71 1.70
N LEU A 52 12.92 14.31 2.28
CA LEU A 52 11.99 15.22 2.98
C LEU A 52 12.45 15.61 4.38
N VAL A 53 13.57 15.03 4.87
CA VAL A 53 14.18 15.27 6.19
C VAL A 53 13.19 15.11 7.37
N GLY A 54 13.59 15.50 8.59
CA GLY A 54 12.75 15.38 9.79
C GLY A 54 12.28 13.94 10.07
N ASP A 55 11.03 13.79 10.53
CA ASP A 55 10.43 12.50 10.88
C ASP A 55 10.32 11.53 9.70
N CYS A 56 10.39 12.03 8.47
CA CYS A 56 10.40 11.21 7.27
C CYS A 56 11.72 10.45 7.11
N ALA A 57 12.85 11.01 7.56
CA ALA A 57 14.16 10.37 7.48
C ALA A 57 14.39 9.47 8.71
N THR A 58 13.97 8.20 8.63
CA THR A 58 14.04 7.26 9.76
C THR A 58 14.54 5.88 9.35
N SER A 59 15.37 5.28 10.20
CA SER A 59 15.75 3.87 10.14
C SER A 59 14.70 2.94 10.76
N GLU A 60 13.82 3.48 11.61
CA GLU A 60 12.91 2.72 12.46
C GLU A 60 11.70 2.22 11.70
N HIS A 61 11.53 0.90 11.67
CA HIS A 61 10.35 0.27 11.10
C HIS A 61 9.08 0.67 11.88
N PRO A 62 7.94 0.83 11.19
CA PRO A 62 7.74 0.64 9.75
C PRO A 62 8.23 1.84 8.91
N ARG A 63 9.00 1.57 7.84
CA ARG A 63 9.59 2.58 6.94
C ARG A 63 10.06 1.96 5.63
N TRP A 64 10.05 2.73 4.54
CA TRP A 64 10.53 2.32 3.22
C TRP A 64 12.06 2.22 3.17
N ASN A 65 12.56 1.25 2.40
CA ASN A 65 13.98 1.21 2.05
C ASN A 65 14.33 2.41 1.17
N SER A 66 15.57 2.87 1.26
CA SER A 66 16.02 4.09 0.59
C SER A 66 15.78 4.06 -0.91
N ASN A 67 15.20 5.13 -1.43
CA ASN A 67 15.23 5.47 -2.84
C ASN A 67 15.29 7.00 -2.97
N SER A 68 16.19 7.50 -3.83
CA SER A 68 16.41 8.94 -3.99
C SER A 68 15.35 9.64 -4.84
N THR A 69 14.56 8.90 -5.63
CA THR A 69 13.61 9.47 -6.60
C THR A 69 12.20 8.91 -6.53
N ARG A 70 11.96 7.86 -5.73
CA ARG A 70 10.67 7.16 -5.56
C ARG A 70 10.26 7.05 -4.09
N TYR A 71 10.55 8.09 -3.34
CA TYR A 71 10.19 8.23 -1.92
C TYR A 71 8.71 8.61 -1.75
N GLY A 72 8.17 8.31 -0.58
CA GLY A 72 6.81 8.68 -0.22
C GLY A 72 6.68 10.14 0.18
N THR A 73 5.60 10.79 -0.22
CA THR A 73 5.28 12.17 0.16
C THR A 73 4.01 12.29 1.00
N ASP A 74 3.18 11.23 1.03
CA ASP A 74 1.95 11.13 1.81
C ASP A 74 0.97 12.31 1.65
N GLU A 75 0.82 12.80 0.41
CA GLU A 75 0.06 14.00 0.03
C GLU A 75 -1.42 13.94 0.43
N PHE A 76 -1.93 12.73 0.65
CA PHE A 76 -3.33 12.46 0.97
C PHE A 76 -3.55 11.99 2.41
N GLY A 77 -2.49 11.90 3.23
CA GLY A 77 -2.57 11.35 4.59
C GLY A 77 -2.97 9.87 4.61
N PHE A 78 -2.69 9.14 3.52
CA PHE A 78 -3.01 7.71 3.41
C PHE A 78 -2.03 6.85 4.21
N SER A 79 -0.80 7.31 4.35
CA SER A 79 0.29 6.71 5.12
C SER A 79 0.52 5.24 4.75
N ALA A 80 0.76 4.94 3.47
CA ALA A 80 1.06 3.57 3.06
C ALA A 80 2.41 3.12 3.64
N LEU A 81 2.38 2.11 4.52
CA LEU A 81 3.55 1.55 5.18
C LEU A 81 4.00 0.22 4.53
N PRO A 82 5.31 -0.05 4.44
CA PRO A 82 5.85 -1.24 3.80
C PRO A 82 5.96 -2.43 4.77
N GLY A 83 4.82 -2.98 5.13
CA GLY A 83 4.71 -4.13 6.05
C GLY A 83 5.14 -5.48 5.45
N GLY A 84 5.57 -5.52 4.19
CA GLY A 84 5.98 -6.76 3.53
C GLY A 84 4.80 -7.73 3.35
N ARG A 85 5.09 -9.03 3.49
CA ARG A 85 4.09 -10.10 3.51
C ARG A 85 4.49 -11.20 4.51
N ARG A 86 3.51 -11.99 4.94
CA ARG A 86 3.74 -13.27 5.64
C ARG A 86 3.52 -14.43 4.67
N GLY A 87 4.49 -15.33 4.60
CA GLY A 87 4.40 -16.58 3.83
C GLY A 87 3.53 -17.62 4.53
N THR A 88 3.25 -18.72 3.80
CA THR A 88 2.53 -19.89 4.34
C THR A 88 3.38 -20.68 5.35
N ASP A 89 4.70 -20.55 5.26
CA ASP A 89 5.69 -21.02 6.25
C ASP A 89 5.71 -20.20 7.54
N GLY A 90 4.97 -19.09 7.57
CA GLY A 90 4.86 -18.17 8.69
C GLY A 90 5.96 -17.13 8.79
N ASN A 91 6.94 -17.15 7.89
CA ASN A 91 8.00 -16.16 7.85
C ASN A 91 7.52 -14.86 7.22
N TYR A 92 8.06 -13.74 7.69
CA TYR A 92 7.84 -12.44 7.11
C TYR A 92 8.93 -12.12 6.09
N ALA A 93 8.53 -11.52 4.97
CA ALA A 93 9.44 -11.18 3.88
C ALA A 93 9.17 -9.79 3.32
N ASN A 94 10.21 -9.19 2.75
CA ASN A 94 10.18 -7.93 2.02
C ASN A 94 9.72 -6.70 2.84
N LEU A 95 9.96 -6.71 4.14
CA LEU A 95 9.79 -5.54 5.01
C LEU A 95 10.58 -4.35 4.45
N GLY A 96 9.96 -3.18 4.40
CA GLY A 96 10.57 -1.97 3.83
C GLY A 96 10.60 -1.91 2.30
N VAL A 97 10.37 -3.03 1.59
CA VAL A 97 10.37 -3.08 0.13
C VAL A 97 8.96 -2.97 -0.44
N TYR A 98 8.00 -3.69 0.14
CA TYR A 98 6.61 -3.67 -0.32
C TYR A 98 5.64 -3.32 0.81
N GLY A 99 4.59 -2.59 0.47
CA GLY A 99 3.34 -2.57 1.23
C GLY A 99 2.30 -3.35 0.45
N HIS A 100 1.71 -4.38 1.05
CA HIS A 100 0.63 -5.18 0.47
C HIS A 100 -0.64 -5.00 1.28
N TRP A 101 -1.77 -4.79 0.59
CA TRP A 101 -3.08 -4.70 1.22
C TRP A 101 -4.09 -5.59 0.53
N TRP A 102 -4.78 -6.42 1.30
CA TRP A 102 -5.85 -7.25 0.78
C TRP A 102 -7.03 -6.40 0.27
N SER A 103 -7.68 -6.88 -0.78
CA SER A 103 -9.02 -6.48 -1.19
C SER A 103 -10.05 -7.50 -0.69
N SER A 104 -11.27 -7.05 -0.42
CA SER A 104 -12.41 -7.94 -0.17
C SER A 104 -12.87 -8.66 -1.44
N THR A 105 -12.48 -8.18 -2.62
CA THR A 105 -12.84 -8.76 -3.91
C THR A 105 -12.11 -10.08 -4.14
N GLN A 106 -12.92 -11.11 -4.36
CA GLN A 106 -12.45 -12.46 -4.65
C GLN A 106 -12.12 -12.63 -6.14
N PHE A 107 -11.05 -13.35 -6.46
CA PHE A 107 -10.78 -13.84 -7.81
C PHE A 107 -11.26 -15.29 -7.98
N SER A 108 -10.95 -16.15 -7.01
CA SER A 108 -11.42 -17.54 -6.94
C SER A 108 -11.61 -18.01 -5.50
N THR A 109 -12.02 -19.25 -5.29
CA THR A 109 -12.16 -19.82 -3.94
C THR A 109 -10.85 -19.73 -3.15
N SER A 110 -9.69 -19.88 -3.78
CA SER A 110 -8.35 -19.83 -3.16
C SER A 110 -7.56 -18.54 -3.38
N ILE A 111 -8.02 -17.63 -4.24
CA ILE A 111 -7.26 -16.43 -4.66
C ILE A 111 -8.09 -15.16 -4.41
N ALA A 112 -7.46 -14.11 -3.91
CA ALA A 112 -8.05 -12.79 -3.74
C ALA A 112 -7.20 -11.70 -4.39
N TRP A 113 -7.85 -10.59 -4.76
CA TRP A 113 -7.17 -9.39 -5.24
C TRP A 113 -6.45 -8.69 -4.09
N PHE A 114 -5.36 -8.01 -4.41
CA PHE A 114 -4.64 -7.14 -3.48
C PHE A 114 -4.06 -5.92 -4.21
N ARG A 115 -3.78 -4.88 -3.44
CA ARG A 115 -3.01 -3.71 -3.89
C ARG A 115 -1.61 -3.74 -3.31
N PHE A 116 -0.65 -3.22 -4.04
CA PHE A 116 0.70 -3.08 -3.51
C PHE A 116 1.47 -1.87 -4.04
N LEU A 117 2.41 -1.43 -3.21
CA LEU A 117 3.37 -0.37 -3.50
C LEU A 117 4.79 -0.89 -3.27
N ARG A 118 5.75 -0.34 -4.01
CA ARG A 118 7.18 -0.70 -3.90
C ARG A 118 8.02 0.51 -3.53
N ASN A 119 9.10 0.31 -2.77
CA ASN A 119 10.00 1.40 -2.38
C ASN A 119 10.69 2.07 -3.59
N ASP A 120 10.81 1.37 -4.71
CA ASP A 120 11.55 1.77 -5.91
C ASP A 120 10.67 2.23 -7.08
N ASN A 121 9.37 2.42 -6.85
CA ASN A 121 8.42 2.65 -7.93
C ASN A 121 7.30 3.63 -7.55
N GLY A 122 6.92 4.50 -8.49
CA GLY A 122 5.86 5.51 -8.33
C GLY A 122 4.43 5.05 -8.63
N HIS A 123 4.22 3.80 -9.08
CA HIS A 123 2.88 3.28 -9.35
C HIS A 123 2.24 2.65 -8.11
N MET A 124 0.91 2.69 -8.08
CA MET A 124 0.09 1.75 -7.33
C MET A 124 -0.29 0.58 -8.22
N TYR A 125 0.05 -0.63 -7.75
CA TYR A 125 -0.20 -1.86 -8.48
C TYR A 125 -1.36 -2.64 -7.87
N TYR A 126 -1.90 -3.54 -8.69
CA TYR A 126 -2.86 -4.56 -8.29
C TYR A 126 -2.46 -5.90 -8.87
N ASN A 127 -2.79 -6.98 -8.16
CA ASN A 127 -2.61 -8.36 -8.63
C ASN A 127 -3.52 -9.28 -7.79
N TYR A 128 -3.46 -10.59 -8.03
CA TYR A 128 -4.20 -11.59 -7.28
C TYR A 128 -3.28 -12.75 -6.88
N LEU A 129 -3.40 -13.20 -5.63
CA LEU A 129 -2.55 -14.28 -5.07
C LEU A 129 -3.36 -15.14 -4.10
N SER A 130 -2.76 -16.27 -3.68
CA SER A 130 -3.36 -17.18 -2.70
C SER A 130 -3.78 -16.43 -1.43
N LYS A 131 -4.98 -16.74 -0.95
CA LYS A 131 -5.53 -16.28 0.33
C LYS A 131 -4.77 -16.81 1.55
N ASP A 132 -3.87 -17.77 1.36
CA ASP A 132 -3.02 -18.32 2.43
C ASP A 132 -1.85 -17.38 2.81
N LEU A 133 -1.62 -16.31 2.02
CA LEU A 133 -0.63 -15.29 2.34
C LEU A 133 -1.18 -14.25 3.33
N GLY A 134 -0.30 -13.72 4.17
CA GLY A 134 -0.65 -12.61 5.05
C GLY A 134 -0.25 -11.28 4.43
N PHE A 135 -1.23 -10.44 4.10
CA PHE A 135 -1.05 -9.03 3.76
C PHE A 135 -1.74 -8.14 4.79
N SER A 136 -1.40 -6.85 4.78
CA SER A 136 -2.07 -5.89 5.66
C SER A 136 -3.54 -5.73 5.25
N VAL A 137 -4.38 -5.34 6.19
CA VAL A 137 -5.78 -4.99 5.93
C VAL A 137 -5.99 -3.54 6.30
N ARG A 138 -6.74 -2.83 5.48
CA ARG A 138 -7.29 -1.51 5.82
C ARG A 138 -8.80 -1.62 5.90
N CYS A 139 -9.41 -0.71 6.64
CA CYS A 139 -10.85 -0.62 6.78
C CYS A 139 -11.31 0.72 6.22
N VAL A 140 -12.38 0.69 5.43
CA VAL A 140 -13.08 1.85 4.89
C VAL A 140 -14.40 1.95 5.62
N LYS A 141 -14.78 3.18 6.00
CA LYS A 141 -16.04 3.42 6.72
C LYS A 141 -17.19 3.29 5.74
N ASP A 142 -18.27 2.63 6.18
CA ASP A 142 -19.52 2.63 5.44
C ASP A 142 -20.10 4.05 5.41
N ASN A 143 -20.76 4.41 4.32
CA ASN A 143 -21.52 5.65 4.21
C ASN A 143 -22.81 5.58 5.03
#